data_AF-A0A7S1NPH3-F1
#
_entry.id   AF-A0A7S1NPH3-F1
#
_cell.length_a   1.000
_cell.length_b   1.000
_cell.length_c   1.000
_cell.angle_alpha   90.00
_cell.angle_beta   90.00
_cell.angle_gamma   90.00
#
_symmetry.space_group_name_H-M   'P 1'
#
loop_
_entity.id
_entity.type
_entity.pdbx_description
1 polymer ?
#
loop_
_entity_poly.entity_id
_entity_poly.type
_entity_poly.pdbx_seq_one_letter_code
_entity_poly.pdbx_strand_id
1 'polypeptide(L)'
;VGDHKQLPATVISEKCAQLGFNQSLFERIQKERPETIILLNEQYRMHPEIAYFPCKRFYGGLLQNGRSVMQGDYIDRKYHKFARPVDNNGTDVGASVVHTVPPILGPYVFYDVAGRMMRSAAG
;
A
#
# COMPACT_ATOMS: atom_id res chain seq x y z
N VAL A 1 14.61 12.33 -7.23
CA VAL A 1 13.63 11.22 -7.16
C VAL A 1 12.88 11.35 -5.84
N GLY A 2 11.56 11.16 -5.83
CA GLY A 2 10.73 11.31 -4.64
C GLY A 2 9.31 10.82 -4.90
N ASP A 3 8.46 10.86 -3.86
CA ASP A 3 7.05 10.45 -3.94
C ASP A 3 6.14 11.49 -3.28
N HIS A 4 5.45 12.25 -4.12
CA HIS A 4 4.47 13.27 -3.73
C HIS A 4 3.21 12.72 -3.03
N LYS A 5 3.02 11.39 -2.95
CA LYS A 5 1.94 10.78 -2.17
C LYS A 5 2.30 10.56 -0.70
N GLN A 6 3.54 10.87 -0.32
CA GLN A 6 4.04 10.75 1.05
C GLN A 6 4.00 12.11 1.78
N LEU A 7 4.57 12.14 3.00
CA LEU A 7 4.54 13.32 3.84
C LEU A 7 5.30 14.49 3.18
N PRO A 8 4.75 15.71 3.22
CA PRO A 8 5.46 16.91 2.78
C PRO A 8 6.62 17.23 3.74
N ALA A 9 7.47 18.19 3.37
CA ALA A 9 8.54 18.64 4.23
C ALA A 9 7.98 19.26 5.52
N THR A 10 8.54 18.87 6.67
CA THR A 10 8.18 19.46 7.96
C THR A 10 8.68 20.90 8.03
N VAL A 11 7.76 21.86 8.14
CA VAL A 11 8.07 23.27 8.33
C VAL A 11 7.59 23.70 9.71
N ILE A 12 8.52 24.14 10.56
CA ILE A 12 8.22 24.53 11.95
C ILE A 12 7.41 25.83 12.00
N SER A 13 7.69 26.77 11.11
CA SER A 13 7.00 28.06 11.04
C SER A 13 5.66 27.92 10.31
N GLU A 14 4.56 28.13 11.02
CA GLU A 14 3.21 28.13 10.44
C GLU A 14 3.08 29.15 9.30
N LYS A 15 3.67 30.34 9.45
CA LYS A 15 3.69 31.36 8.40
C LYS A 15 4.39 30.84 7.14
N CYS A 16 5.52 30.16 7.29
CA CYS A 16 6.22 29.61 6.13
C CYS A 16 5.44 28.45 5.50
N ALA A 17 4.78 27.61 6.30
CA ALA A 17 3.91 26.55 5.79
C ALA A 17 2.74 27.12 4.98
N GLN A 18 2.10 28.19 5.46
CA GLN A 18 1.04 28.91 4.73
C GLN A 18 1.54 29.54 3.42
N LEU A 19 2.81 29.95 3.38
CA LEU A 19 3.48 30.44 2.17
C LEU A 19 3.98 29.30 1.26
N GLY A 20 3.66 28.04 1.55
CA GLY A 20 3.98 26.89 0.70
C GLY A 20 5.41 26.37 0.81
N PHE A 21 6.15 26.73 1.88
CA PHE A 21 7.54 26.25 2.06
C PHE A 21 7.63 24.74 2.32
N ASN A 22 6.51 24.08 2.63
CA ASN A 22 6.42 22.63 2.74
C ASN A 22 6.28 21.92 1.38
N GLN A 23 6.07 22.69 0.30
CA GLN A 23 6.01 22.17 -1.06
C GLN A 23 7.41 21.96 -1.63
N SER A 24 7.71 20.73 -2.00
CA SER A 24 8.97 20.36 -2.63
C SER A 24 9.09 20.89 -4.07
N LEU A 25 10.32 21.01 -4.55
CA LEU A 25 10.59 21.27 -5.97
C LEU A 25 9.96 20.19 -6.87
N PHE A 26 9.97 18.92 -6.43
CA PHE A 26 9.39 17.81 -7.18
C PHE A 26 7.88 17.99 -7.39
N GLU A 27 7.14 18.35 -6.33
CA GLU A 27 5.69 18.62 -6.42
C GLU A 27 5.38 19.79 -7.36
N ARG A 28 6.20 20.84 -7.36
CA ARG A 28 6.05 21.96 -8.29
C ARG A 28 6.26 21.50 -9.74
N ILE A 29 7.33 20.76 -10.02
CA ILE A 29 7.60 20.24 -11.36
C ILE A 29 6.49 19.29 -11.82
N GLN A 30 6.03 18.40 -10.95
CA GLN A 30 4.94 17.48 -11.29
C GLN A 30 3.65 18.22 -11.66
N LYS A 31 3.33 19.33 -10.97
CA LYS A 31 2.14 20.13 -11.26
C LYS A 31 2.25 20.84 -12.61
N GLU A 32 3.41 21.44 -12.89
CA GLU A 32 3.63 22.25 -14.09
C GLU A 32 3.99 21.40 -15.33
N ARG A 33 4.64 20.25 -15.13
CA ARG A 33 5.17 19.37 -16.18
C ARG A 33 4.94 17.88 -15.85
N PRO A 34 3.68 17.43 -15.73
CA PRO A 34 3.36 16.06 -15.35
C PRO A 34 3.91 15.00 -16.33
N GLU A 35 4.13 15.38 -17.60
CA GLU A 35 4.70 14.51 -18.64
C GLU A 35 6.14 14.07 -18.36
N THR A 36 6.86 14.83 -17.53
CA THR A 36 8.25 14.54 -17.16
C THR A 36 8.35 13.55 -16.00
N ILE A 37 7.22 13.20 -15.38
CA ILE A 37 7.18 12.35 -14.20
C ILE A 37 7.04 10.89 -14.62
N ILE A 38 8.03 10.09 -14.24
CA ILE A 38 8.05 8.65 -14.49
C ILE A 38 7.70 7.93 -13.18
N LEU A 39 6.65 7.10 -13.23
CA LEU A 39 6.29 6.23 -12.12
C LEU A 39 7.14 4.95 -12.16
N LEU A 40 7.87 4.68 -11.09
CA LEU A 40 8.41 3.34 -10.83
C LEU A 40 7.26 2.47 -10.33
N ASN A 41 6.73 1.63 -11.20
CA ASN A 41 5.45 0.97 -11.01
C ASN A 41 5.57 -0.46 -10.49
N GLU A 42 6.71 -0.89 -9.98
CA GLU A 42 6.91 -2.23 -9.42
C GLU A 42 7.44 -2.14 -7.99
N GLN A 43 6.75 -2.78 -7.04
CA GLN A 43 7.08 -2.79 -5.62
C GLN A 43 7.64 -4.14 -5.19
N TYR A 44 8.64 -4.10 -4.32
CA TYR A 44 9.41 -5.29 -3.91
C TYR A 44 9.47 -5.46 -2.39
N ARG A 45 8.63 -4.75 -1.62
CA ARG A 45 8.71 -4.69 -0.15
C ARG A 45 7.51 -5.29 0.57
N MET A 46 6.30 -5.05 0.09
CA MET A 46 5.06 -5.40 0.79
C MET A 46 4.51 -6.73 0.26
N HIS A 47 3.84 -7.48 1.14
CA HIS A 47 2.96 -8.56 0.69
C HIS A 47 1.87 -8.01 -0.24
N PRO A 48 1.50 -8.73 -1.32
CA PRO A 48 0.50 -8.29 -2.29
C PRO A 48 -0.81 -7.78 -1.66
N GLU A 49 -1.26 -8.43 -0.60
CA GLU A 49 -2.49 -8.06 0.11
C GLU A 49 -2.39 -6.71 0.86
N ILE A 50 -1.23 -6.41 1.47
CA ILE A 50 -0.96 -5.09 2.05
C ILE A 50 -0.87 -4.03 0.94
N ALA A 51 -0.15 -4.34 -0.15
CA ALA A 51 0.08 -3.43 -1.25
C ALA A 51 -1.20 -3.00 -1.97
N TYR A 52 -2.24 -3.85 -1.94
CA TYR A 52 -3.52 -3.61 -2.63
C TYR A 52 -4.15 -2.27 -2.26
N PHE A 53 -4.26 -1.95 -0.95
CA PHE A 53 -4.92 -0.72 -0.53
C PHE A 53 -4.14 0.54 -0.93
N PRO A 54 -2.84 0.70 -0.60
CA PRO A 54 -2.07 1.86 -1.03
C PRO A 54 -2.02 2.01 -2.56
N CYS A 55 -1.88 0.90 -3.30
CA CYS A 55 -1.89 0.89 -4.77
C CYS A 55 -3.19 1.51 -5.33
N LYS A 56 -4.34 1.03 -4.87
CA LYS A 56 -5.64 1.55 -5.31
C LYS A 56 -5.89 2.98 -4.83
N ARG A 57 -5.52 3.30 -3.59
CA ARG A 57 -5.87 4.58 -2.95
C ARG A 57 -5.02 5.75 -3.43
N PHE A 58 -3.71 5.54 -3.65
CA PHE A 58 -2.75 6.60 -3.90
C PHE A 58 -2.13 6.56 -5.29
N TYR A 59 -2.03 5.37 -5.91
CA TYR A 59 -1.34 5.19 -7.19
C TYR A 59 -2.27 4.74 -8.33
N GLY A 60 -3.59 4.90 -8.17
CA GLY A 60 -4.57 4.63 -9.22
C GLY A 60 -4.60 3.17 -9.72
N GLY A 61 -4.12 2.22 -8.91
CA GLY A 61 -4.02 0.82 -9.34
C GLY A 61 -2.80 0.50 -10.21
N LEU A 62 -1.88 1.44 -10.43
CA LEU A 62 -0.75 1.27 -11.35
C LEU A 62 0.45 0.51 -10.75
N LEU A 63 0.51 0.35 -9.42
CA LEU A 63 1.61 -0.31 -8.74
C LEU A 63 1.48 -1.84 -8.81
N GLN A 64 2.48 -2.49 -9.39
CA GLN A 64 2.60 -3.93 -9.58
C GLN A 64 3.49 -4.56 -8.51
N ASN A 65 3.30 -5.85 -8.25
CA ASN A 65 4.11 -6.62 -7.30
C ASN A 65 5.25 -7.31 -8.04
N GLY A 66 6.48 -7.04 -7.62
CA GLY A 66 7.66 -7.67 -8.21
C GLY A 66 7.78 -9.15 -7.88
N ARG A 67 8.56 -9.86 -8.69
CA ARG A 67 8.73 -11.32 -8.54
C ARG A 67 9.16 -11.75 -7.14
N SER A 68 10.01 -10.97 -6.47
CA SER A 68 10.51 -11.31 -5.13
C SER A 68 9.42 -11.36 -4.06
N VAL A 69 8.34 -10.59 -4.23
CA VAL A 69 7.21 -10.54 -3.29
C VAL A 69 6.03 -11.41 -3.71
N MET A 70 6.11 -12.02 -4.90
CA MET A 70 5.09 -12.92 -5.45
C MET A 70 5.49 -14.41 -5.34
N GLN A 71 6.73 -14.71 -4.98
CA GLN A 71 7.21 -16.09 -4.83
C GLN A 71 6.68 -16.76 -3.57
N GLY A 72 6.48 -18.08 -3.64
CA GLY A 72 5.88 -18.92 -2.60
C GLY A 72 6.45 -18.67 -1.20
N ASP A 73 7.78 -18.67 -1.07
CA ASP A 73 8.46 -18.45 0.23
C ASP A 73 8.26 -17.04 0.80
N TYR A 74 7.90 -16.06 -0.04
CA TYR A 74 7.59 -14.71 0.41
C TYR A 74 6.13 -14.57 0.80
N ILE A 75 5.21 -15.08 -0.03
CA ILE A 75 3.77 -14.96 0.23
C ILE A 75 3.31 -15.90 1.36
N ASP A 76 3.91 -17.08 1.49
CA ASP A 76 3.47 -18.16 2.37
C ASP A 76 4.36 -18.35 3.62
N ARG A 77 4.89 -17.25 4.16
CA ARG A 77 5.72 -17.33 5.37
C ARG A 77 4.91 -17.83 6.56
N LYS A 78 5.57 -18.53 7.48
CA LYS A 78 4.94 -19.06 8.71
C LYS A 78 4.10 -18.02 9.46
N TYR A 79 4.54 -16.76 9.48
CA TYR A 79 3.85 -15.65 10.14
C TYR A 79 2.81 -14.93 9.28
N HIS A 80 2.63 -15.31 8.02
CA HIS A 80 1.51 -14.91 7.17
C HIS A 80 0.33 -15.88 7.27
N LYS A 81 0.40 -16.92 8.11
CA LYS A 81 -0.70 -17.88 8.29
C LYS A 81 -1.46 -17.52 9.56
N PHE A 82 -2.51 -16.72 9.43
CA PHE A 82 -3.71 -16.99 10.23
C PHE A 82 -4.43 -18.18 9.58
N ALA A 83 -5.07 -19.04 10.38
CA ALA A 83 -5.56 -20.37 9.96
C ALA A 83 -6.11 -20.33 8.52
N ARG A 84 -5.50 -21.13 7.61
CA ARG A 84 -6.01 -21.23 6.24
C ARG A 84 -7.49 -21.58 6.32
N PRO A 85 -8.36 -20.91 5.55
CA PRO A 85 -9.75 -21.32 5.49
C PRO A 85 -9.76 -22.77 5.03
N VAL A 86 -10.14 -23.63 5.96
CA VAL A 86 -10.47 -25.01 5.68
C VAL A 86 -11.93 -25.04 5.29
N ASP A 87 -12.27 -25.87 4.30
CA ASP A 87 -13.68 -26.21 4.12
C ASP A 87 -14.23 -26.90 5.39
N ASN A 88 -15.54 -27.14 5.43
CA ASN A 88 -16.17 -27.84 6.56
C ASN A 88 -15.61 -29.26 6.81
N ASN A 89 -14.75 -29.76 5.93
CA ASN A 89 -14.13 -31.08 5.96
C ASN A 89 -12.63 -31.02 6.32
N GLY A 90 -12.06 -29.84 6.59
CA GLY A 90 -10.64 -29.70 6.95
C GLY A 90 -9.67 -29.61 5.77
N THR A 91 -10.17 -29.49 4.53
CA THR A 91 -9.36 -29.45 3.32
C THR A 91 -8.90 -28.03 3.03
N ASP A 92 -7.61 -27.87 2.72
CA ASP A 92 -6.98 -26.61 2.36
C ASP A 92 -7.46 -26.13 0.98
N VAL A 93 -8.31 -25.10 0.94
CA VAL A 93 -8.80 -24.51 -0.30
C VAL A 93 -7.86 -23.38 -0.71
N GLY A 94 -6.86 -23.71 -1.54
CA GLY A 94 -5.82 -22.79 -2.00
C GLY A 94 -6.33 -21.47 -2.62
N ALA A 95 -5.39 -20.53 -2.80
CA ALA A 95 -5.54 -19.08 -3.06
C ALA A 95 -6.26 -18.63 -4.36
N SER A 96 -7.37 -19.25 -4.74
CA SER A 96 -8.16 -18.90 -5.93
C SER A 96 -9.64 -18.69 -5.60
N VAL A 97 -9.98 -17.81 -4.65
CA VAL A 97 -11.34 -17.27 -4.57
C VAL A 97 -11.34 -15.79 -4.19
N VAL A 98 -12.07 -15.04 -5.01
CA VAL A 98 -12.34 -13.62 -4.91
C VAL A 98 -13.28 -13.36 -3.71
N HIS A 99 -12.86 -12.50 -2.79
CA HIS A 99 -13.66 -11.79 -1.78
C HIS A 99 -14.51 -12.54 -0.73
N THR A 100 -14.45 -13.86 -0.63
CA THR A 100 -15.06 -14.61 0.51
C THR A 100 -14.04 -15.33 1.39
N VAL A 101 -12.75 -15.10 1.16
CA VAL A 101 -11.64 -15.77 1.86
C VAL A 101 -11.10 -14.81 2.94
N PRO A 102 -10.93 -15.26 4.20
CA PRO A 102 -10.31 -14.44 5.24
C PRO A 102 -8.92 -13.96 4.82
N PRO A 103 -8.48 -12.78 5.29
CA PRO A 103 -7.16 -12.24 5.01
C PRO A 103 -6.07 -13.24 5.33
N ILE A 104 -5.09 -13.38 4.44
CA ILE A 104 -3.92 -14.23 4.71
C ILE A 104 -3.16 -13.60 5.88
N LEU A 105 -3.00 -12.27 5.83
CA LEU A 105 -2.26 -11.49 6.82
C LEU A 105 -3.05 -11.14 8.09
N GLY A 106 -3.95 -12.01 8.55
CA GLY A 106 -4.76 -11.74 9.75
C GLY A 106 -5.54 -10.40 9.68
N PRO A 107 -6.13 -9.96 10.79
CA PRO A 107 -6.80 -8.67 10.83
C PRO A 107 -5.77 -7.53 10.76
N TYR A 108 -5.89 -6.68 9.75
CA TYR A 108 -5.12 -5.43 9.64
C TYR A 108 -6.03 -4.25 9.36
N VAL A 109 -5.55 -3.08 9.76
CA VAL A 109 -6.23 -1.80 9.59
C VAL A 109 -5.24 -0.76 9.07
N PHE A 110 -5.66 0.03 8.10
CA PHE A 110 -4.93 1.22 7.65
C PHE A 110 -5.48 2.44 8.37
N TYR A 111 -4.59 3.26 8.93
CA TYR A 111 -4.91 4.56 9.52
C TYR A 111 -4.27 5.67 8.69
N ASP A 112 -4.91 6.85 8.67
CA ASP A 112 -4.26 8.05 8.18
C ASP A 112 -3.37 8.69 9.25
N VAL A 113 -2.69 9.77 8.87
CA VAL A 113 -1.78 10.52 9.76
C VAL A 113 -2.48 11.19 10.94
N ALA A 114 -3.81 11.37 10.86
CA ALA A 114 -4.63 11.90 11.94
C ALA A 114 -5.19 10.76 12.83
N GLY A 115 -4.79 9.51 12.60
CA GLY A 115 -5.24 8.35 13.35
C GLY A 115 -6.66 7.88 12.98
N ARG A 116 -7.21 8.32 11.84
CA ARG A 116 -8.53 7.88 11.38
C ARG A 116 -8.42 6.59 10.58
N MET A 117 -9.30 5.63 10.85
CA MET A 117 -9.35 4.37 10.12
C MET A 117 -9.76 4.60 8.65
N MET A 118 -8.98 4.04 7.73
CA MET A 118 -9.14 4.18 6.27
C MET A 118 -9.64 2.88 5.61
N ARG A 119 -9.18 1.73 6.10
CA ARG A 119 -9.62 0.40 5.64
C ARG A 119 -9.36 -0.61 6.75
N SER A 120 -10.28 -1.55 6.92
CA SER A 120 -10.07 -2.78 7.69
C SER A 120 -10.10 -3.98 6.75
N ALA A 121 -9.37 -5.02 7.10
CA ALA A 121 -9.55 -6.36 6.55
C ALA A 121 -10.00 -7.37 7.62
N ALA A 122 -10.24 -6.93 8.86
CA ALA A 122 -10.97 -7.78 9.81
C ALA A 122 -12.37 -8.06 9.25
N GLY A 123 -12.74 -9.35 9.21
CA GLY A 123 -14.01 -9.85 8.66
C GLY A 123 -15.26 -9.28 9.31
#